data_AF-A0A7K3L234-F1
#
_entry.id   AF-A0A7K3L234-F1
#
_cell.length_a   1.000
_cell.length_b   1.000
_cell.length_c   1.000
_cell.angle_alpha   90.00
_cell.angle_beta   90.00
_cell.angle_gamma   90.00
#
_symmetry.space_group_name_H-M   'P 1'
#
loop_
_entity.id
_entity.type
_entity.pdbx_description
1 polymer ?
#
loop_
_entity_poly.entity_id
_entity_poly.type
_entity_poly.pdbx_seq_one_letter_code
_entity_poly.pdbx_strand_id
1 'polypeptide(L)'
;MSEIKCPHCGQLFTVDEDGYAALVRQVRDEEFQRELAAQAERIEQAAEAQRQAALAQERAAVGEQLADKDREIAQLRADARAASDAAALDAAKQQAAAERAAESLRAEAQRATAERDARIAELKAALEGRDAAAAAERELAVQQARDAAAACQREEA
;
A
#
# COMPACT_ATOMS: atom_id res chain seq x y z
N MET A 1 13.30 81.71 52.73
CA MET A 1 13.62 81.42 54.16
C MET A 1 12.41 81.72 55.02
N SER A 2 11.72 80.67 55.46
CA SER A 2 10.61 80.77 56.40
C SER A 2 11.07 80.28 57.78
N GLU A 3 10.93 81.12 58.81
CA GLU A 3 11.29 80.78 60.18
C GLU A 3 10.09 80.15 60.90
N ILE A 4 10.24 78.92 61.35
CA ILE A 4 9.20 78.19 62.08
C ILE A 4 9.58 78.13 63.55
N LYS A 5 8.71 78.66 64.41
CA LYS A 5 8.92 78.67 65.86
C LYS A 5 8.25 77.47 66.50
N CYS A 6 9.00 76.66 67.25
CA CYS A 6 8.43 75.51 67.94
C CYS A 6 7.50 75.97 69.08
N PRO A 7 6.22 75.55 69.11
CA PRO A 7 5.28 75.95 70.15
C PRO A 7 5.60 75.34 71.53
N HIS A 8 6.48 74.32 71.59
CA HIS A 8 6.81 73.59 72.82
C HIS A 8 8.07 74.09 73.55
N CYS A 9 9.06 74.66 72.83
CA CYS A 9 10.31 75.15 73.44
C CYS A 9 10.74 76.54 72.94
N GLY A 10 10.03 77.15 71.98
CA GLY A 10 10.30 78.50 71.49
C GLY A 10 11.52 78.65 70.59
N GLN A 11 12.30 77.59 70.34
CA GLN A 11 13.40 77.61 69.38
C GLN A 11 12.90 77.92 67.97
N LEU A 12 13.60 78.84 67.29
CA LEU A 12 13.39 79.16 65.89
C LEU A 12 14.19 78.17 65.04
N PHE A 13 13.49 77.46 64.16
CA PHE A 13 14.06 76.61 63.14
C PHE A 13 13.95 77.33 61.80
N THR A 14 15.08 77.58 61.15
CA THR A 14 15.13 78.06 59.77
C THR A 14 15.00 76.86 58.85
N VAL A 15 13.92 76.79 58.08
CA VAL A 15 13.79 75.78 57.03
C VAL A 15 14.59 76.27 55.82
N ASP A 16 15.64 75.53 55.50
CA ASP A 16 16.42 75.73 54.29
C ASP A 16 15.65 75.13 53.11
N GLU A 17 15.19 76.00 52.21
CA GLU A 17 14.40 75.62 51.04
C GLU A 17 15.21 74.72 50.08
N ASP A 18 16.54 74.89 50.06
CA ASP A 18 17.46 74.10 49.25
C ASP A 18 17.54 72.64 49.76
N GLY A 19 17.62 72.45 51.08
CA GLY A 19 17.58 71.12 51.70
C GLY A 19 16.25 70.38 51.50
N TYR A 20 15.11 71.08 51.58
CA TYR A 20 13.81 70.48 51.30
C TYR A 20 13.67 70.09 49.82
N ALA A 21 14.10 70.95 48.90
CA ALA A 21 14.10 70.66 47.47
C ALA A 21 15.00 69.46 47.11
N ALA A 22 16.12 69.28 47.80
CA ALA A 22 17.02 68.13 47.62
C ALA A 22 16.35 66.81 48.05
N LEU A 23 15.68 66.79 49.21
CA LEU A 23 14.94 65.60 49.68
C LEU A 23 13.77 65.25 48.75
N VAL A 24 13.02 66.25 48.27
CA VAL A 24 11.93 66.04 47.31
C VAL A 24 12.47 65.48 45.98
N ARG A 25 13.62 65.99 45.50
CA ARG A 25 14.28 65.41 44.32
C ARG A 25 14.68 63.97 44.55
N GLN A 26 15.32 63.65 45.66
CA GLN A 26 15.74 62.29 45.96
C GLN A 26 14.57 61.30 45.94
N VAL A 27 13.48 61.61 46.64
CA VAL A 27 12.29 60.75 46.67
C VAL A 27 11.69 60.60 45.27
N ARG A 28 11.60 61.70 44.51
CA ARG A 28 11.04 61.68 43.15
C ARG A 28 11.92 60.87 42.19
N ASP A 29 13.23 61.01 42.27
CA ASP A 29 14.17 60.29 41.42
C ASP A 29 14.14 58.79 41.73
N GLU A 30 14.11 58.41 43.02
CA GLU A 30 13.98 57.00 43.44
C GLU A 30 12.66 56.37 42.98
N GLU A 31 11.53 57.06 43.16
CA GLU A 31 10.22 56.56 42.72
C GLU A 31 10.12 56.49 41.19
N PHE A 32 10.71 57.45 40.48
CA PHE A 32 10.79 57.43 39.02
C PHE A 32 11.63 56.24 38.52
N GLN A 33 12.77 55.96 39.14
CA GLN A 33 13.58 54.79 38.78
C GLN A 33 12.84 53.47 39.06
N ARG A 34 12.08 53.39 40.16
CA ARG A 34 11.23 52.23 40.45
C ARG A 34 10.15 52.03 39.40
N GLU A 35 9.48 53.11 38.99
CA GLU A 35 8.45 53.04 37.96
C GLU A 35 9.04 52.64 36.59
N LEU A 36 10.20 53.20 36.22
CA LEU A 36 10.92 52.80 35.02
C LEU A 36 11.30 51.32 35.03
N ALA A 37 11.84 50.82 36.14
CA ALA A 37 12.19 49.41 36.29
C ALA A 37 10.95 48.50 36.18
N ALA A 38 9.87 48.84 36.88
CA ALA A 38 8.61 48.10 36.81
C ALA A 38 7.98 48.15 35.41
N GLN A 39 8.18 49.24 34.66
CA GLN A 39 7.72 49.32 33.28
C GLN A 39 8.59 48.50 32.33
N ALA A 40 9.92 48.52 32.49
CA ALA A 40 10.82 47.67 31.73
C ALA A 40 10.51 46.19 31.94
N GLU A 41 10.31 45.77 33.19
CA GLU A 41 9.95 44.39 33.53
C GLU A 41 8.61 43.98 32.89
N ARG A 42 7.59 44.85 32.96
CA ARG A 42 6.30 44.58 32.28
C ARG A 42 6.44 44.42 30.77
N ILE A 43 7.28 45.23 30.14
CA ILE A 43 7.56 45.14 28.70
C ILE A 43 8.27 43.82 28.38
N GLU A 44 9.27 43.43 29.17
CA GLU A 44 9.99 42.16 28.99
C GLU A 44 9.07 40.95 29.16
N GLN A 45 8.24 40.94 30.21
CA GLN A 45 7.25 39.89 30.46
C GLN A 45 6.22 39.80 29.33
N ALA A 46 5.73 40.94 28.84
CA ALA A 46 4.80 40.97 27.71
C ALA A 46 5.44 40.45 26.42
N ALA A 47 6.69 40.84 26.15
CA ALA A 47 7.43 40.35 24.99
C ALA A 47 7.69 38.84 25.07
N GLU A 48 8.02 38.30 26.24
CA GLU A 48 8.20 36.87 26.45
C GLU A 48 6.88 36.11 26.27
N ALA A 49 5.78 36.60 26.86
CA ALA A 49 4.46 36.01 26.67
C ALA A 49 4.02 35.98 25.20
N GLN A 50 4.29 37.05 24.44
CA GLN A 50 4.02 37.09 23.00
C GLN A 50 4.86 36.07 22.23
N ARG A 51 6.17 35.94 22.54
CA ARG A 51 7.03 34.93 21.92
C ARG A 51 6.52 33.51 22.19
N GLN A 52 6.15 33.21 23.42
CA GLN A 52 5.62 31.90 23.79
C GLN A 52 4.29 31.61 23.09
N ALA A 53 3.40 32.60 23.00
CA ALA A 53 2.13 32.46 22.28
C ALA A 53 2.36 32.19 20.78
N ALA A 54 3.29 32.92 20.14
CA ALA A 54 3.65 32.68 18.74
C ALA A 54 4.22 31.28 18.52
N LEU A 55 5.14 30.83 19.38
CA LEU A 55 5.68 29.47 19.32
C LEU A 55 4.61 28.39 19.52
N ALA A 56 3.65 28.61 20.42
CA ALA A 56 2.55 27.69 20.65
C ALA A 56 1.62 27.59 19.43
N GLN A 57 1.30 28.73 18.79
CA GLN A 57 0.50 28.76 17.57
C GLN A 57 1.18 28.04 16.41
N GLU A 58 2.47 28.30 16.19
CA GLU A 58 3.26 27.60 15.16
C GLU A 58 3.31 26.08 15.41
N ARG A 59 3.53 25.66 16.66
CA ARG A 59 3.52 24.23 17.02
C ARG A 59 2.15 23.59 16.77
N ALA A 60 1.07 24.30 17.07
CA ALA A 60 -0.29 23.81 16.82
C ALA A 60 -0.54 23.66 15.31
N ALA A 61 -0.16 24.67 14.50
CA ALA A 61 -0.31 24.63 13.05
C ALA A 61 0.50 23.48 12.42
N VAL A 62 1.77 23.31 12.83
CA VAL A 62 2.59 22.18 12.39
C VAL A 62 2.00 20.85 12.83
N GLY A 63 1.48 20.76 14.06
CA GLY A 63 0.81 19.56 14.57
C GLY A 63 -0.42 19.16 13.76
N GLU A 64 -1.23 20.15 13.35
CA GLU A 64 -2.40 19.93 12.48
C GLU A 64 -1.97 19.44 11.09
N GLN A 65 -0.97 20.09 10.48
CA GLN A 65 -0.42 19.66 9.19
C GLN A 65 0.14 18.24 9.23
N LEU A 66 0.85 17.88 10.30
CA LEU A 66 1.36 16.52 10.48
C LEU A 66 0.22 15.51 10.61
N ALA A 67 -0.82 15.83 11.39
CA ALA A 67 -1.98 14.95 11.54
C ALA A 67 -2.71 14.72 10.20
N ASP A 68 -2.85 15.76 9.37
CA ASP A 68 -3.44 15.64 8.04
C ASP A 68 -2.58 14.82 7.09
N LYS A 69 -1.25 15.01 7.13
CA LYS A 69 -0.32 14.19 6.35
C LYS A 69 -0.32 12.73 6.79
N ASP A 70 -0.42 12.45 8.09
CA ASP A 70 -0.53 11.09 8.60
C ASP A 70 -1.83 10.42 8.16
N ARG A 71 -2.95 11.15 8.13
CA ARG A 71 -4.23 10.65 7.57
C ARG A 71 -4.10 10.35 6.08
N GLU A 72 -3.49 11.24 5.30
CA GLU A 72 -3.26 11.05 3.87
C GLU A 72 -2.37 9.83 3.61
N ILE A 73 -1.28 9.67 4.38
CA ILE A 73 -0.39 8.51 4.29
C ILE A 73 -1.13 7.22 4.64
N ALA A 74 -1.96 7.22 5.68
CA ALA A 74 -2.76 6.05 6.06
C ALA A 74 -3.75 5.66 4.95
N GLN A 75 -4.43 6.66 4.35
CA GLN A 75 -5.35 6.45 3.23
C GLN A 75 -4.62 5.86 2.01
N LEU A 76 -3.54 6.49 1.57
CA LEU A 76 -2.75 6.03 0.41
C LEU A 76 -2.20 4.62 0.62
N ARG A 77 -1.78 4.27 1.84
CA ARG A 77 -1.34 2.91 2.17
C ARG A 77 -2.48 1.89 2.10
N ALA A 78 -3.69 2.26 2.54
CA ALA A 78 -4.86 1.41 2.44
C ALA A 78 -5.24 1.18 0.96
N ASP A 79 -5.26 2.24 0.16
CA ASP A 79 -5.59 2.17 -1.26
C ASP A 79 -4.55 1.34 -2.04
N ALA A 80 -3.26 1.53 -1.76
CA ALA A 80 -2.19 0.74 -2.37
C ALA A 80 -2.29 -0.75 -2.03
N ARG A 81 -2.64 -1.09 -0.77
CA ARG A 81 -2.87 -2.49 -0.37
C ARG A 81 -4.08 -3.07 -1.09
N ALA A 82 -5.19 -2.35 -1.13
CA ALA A 82 -6.40 -2.81 -1.82
C ALA A 82 -6.15 -3.04 -3.33
N ALA A 83 -5.41 -2.15 -3.98
CA ALA A 83 -5.03 -2.31 -5.39
C ALA A 83 -4.10 -3.52 -5.60
N SER A 84 -3.12 -3.70 -4.72
CA SER A 84 -2.22 -4.87 -4.74
C SER A 84 -2.98 -6.18 -4.57
N ASP A 85 -3.91 -6.24 -3.61
CA ASP A 85 -4.71 -7.44 -3.34
C ASP A 85 -5.66 -7.75 -4.50
N ALA A 86 -6.26 -6.72 -5.10
CA ALA A 86 -7.10 -6.87 -6.28
C ALA A 86 -6.31 -7.42 -7.49
N ALA A 87 -5.10 -6.89 -7.73
CA ALA A 87 -4.22 -7.38 -8.79
C ALA A 87 -3.77 -8.82 -8.55
N ALA A 88 -3.42 -9.18 -7.30
CA ALA A 88 -3.05 -10.54 -6.94
C ALA A 88 -4.22 -11.53 -7.13
N LEU A 89 -5.44 -11.12 -6.75
CA LEU A 89 -6.65 -11.93 -6.95
C LEU A 89 -6.97 -12.12 -8.43
N ASP A 90 -6.83 -11.07 -9.25
CA ASP A 90 -7.06 -11.17 -10.69
C ASP A 90 -6.02 -12.09 -11.34
N ALA A 91 -4.74 -11.93 -11.02
CA ALA A 91 -3.68 -12.81 -11.50
C ALA A 91 -3.93 -14.28 -11.10
N ALA A 92 -4.34 -14.54 -9.87
CA ALA A 92 -4.70 -15.89 -9.41
C ALA A 92 -5.90 -16.47 -10.17
N LYS A 93 -6.93 -15.65 -10.47
CA LYS A 93 -8.07 -16.07 -11.28
C LYS A 93 -7.67 -16.39 -12.72
N GLN A 94 -6.84 -15.56 -13.34
CA GLN A 94 -6.33 -15.80 -14.70
C GLN A 94 -5.49 -17.07 -14.75
N GLN A 95 -4.62 -17.30 -13.77
CA GLN A 95 -3.83 -18.52 -13.67
C GLN A 95 -4.73 -19.76 -13.52
N ALA A 96 -5.70 -19.73 -12.61
CA ALA A 96 -6.64 -20.84 -12.43
C ALA A 96 -7.48 -21.10 -13.69
N ALA A 97 -7.88 -20.06 -14.41
CA ALA A 97 -8.59 -20.20 -15.69
C ALA A 97 -7.70 -20.82 -16.78
N ALA A 98 -6.44 -20.39 -16.86
CA ALA A 98 -5.46 -20.94 -17.80
C ALA A 98 -5.13 -22.41 -17.50
N GLU A 99 -4.98 -22.77 -16.22
CA GLU A 99 -4.75 -24.15 -15.78
C GLU A 99 -5.92 -25.07 -16.16
N ARG A 100 -7.16 -24.63 -15.90
CA ARG A 100 -8.38 -25.37 -16.31
C ARG A 100 -8.48 -25.52 -17.82
N ALA A 101 -8.19 -24.46 -18.58
CA ALA A 101 -8.19 -24.52 -20.03
C ALA A 101 -7.12 -25.51 -20.54
N ALA A 102 -5.92 -25.47 -19.97
CA ALA A 102 -4.84 -26.40 -20.31
C ALA A 102 -5.20 -27.86 -19.97
N GLU A 103 -5.87 -28.09 -18.84
CA GLU A 103 -6.36 -29.42 -18.45
C GLU A 103 -7.45 -29.93 -19.41
N SER A 104 -8.42 -29.09 -19.79
CA SER A 104 -9.45 -29.44 -20.78
C SER A 104 -8.83 -29.82 -22.13
N LEU A 105 -7.90 -29.00 -22.62
CA LEU A 105 -7.21 -29.26 -23.89
C LEU A 105 -6.38 -30.55 -23.84
N ARG A 106 -5.74 -30.85 -22.70
CA ARG A 106 -5.02 -32.13 -22.51
C ARG A 106 -5.98 -33.32 -22.53
N ALA A 107 -7.12 -33.20 -21.85
CA ALA A 107 -8.13 -34.27 -21.83
C ALA A 107 -8.73 -34.50 -23.22
N GLU A 108 -9.02 -33.43 -23.97
CA GLU A 108 -9.50 -33.51 -25.36
C GLU A 108 -8.45 -34.14 -26.28
N ALA A 109 -7.18 -33.73 -26.16
CA ALA A 109 -6.09 -34.32 -26.93
C ALA A 109 -5.92 -35.82 -26.62
N GLN A 110 -5.98 -36.23 -25.35
CA GLN A 110 -5.92 -37.64 -24.96
C GLN A 110 -7.08 -38.46 -25.54
N ARG A 111 -8.30 -37.92 -25.50
CA ARG A 111 -9.48 -38.57 -26.12
C ARG A 111 -9.29 -38.72 -27.63
N ALA A 112 -8.89 -37.66 -28.31
CA ALA A 112 -8.64 -37.68 -29.75
C ALA A 112 -7.54 -38.68 -30.13
N THR A 113 -6.46 -38.77 -29.34
CA THR A 113 -5.41 -39.78 -29.54
C THR A 113 -5.96 -41.20 -29.34
N ALA A 114 -6.71 -41.45 -28.26
CA ALA A 114 -7.29 -42.76 -27.99
C ALA A 114 -8.29 -43.20 -29.09
N GLU A 115 -9.13 -42.29 -29.57
CA GLU A 115 -10.05 -42.54 -30.69
C GLU A 115 -9.29 -42.87 -31.99
N ARG A 116 -8.21 -42.15 -32.28
CA ARG A 116 -7.35 -42.42 -33.45
C ARG A 116 -6.65 -43.76 -33.33
N ASP A 117 -6.13 -44.10 -32.16
CA ASP A 117 -5.45 -45.38 -31.91
C ASP A 117 -6.43 -46.55 -32.03
N ALA A 118 -7.64 -46.43 -31.47
CA ALA A 118 -8.71 -47.40 -31.65
C ALA A 118 -9.06 -47.58 -33.13
N ARG A 119 -9.20 -46.47 -33.88
CA ARG A 119 -9.49 -46.53 -35.32
C ARG A 119 -8.35 -47.17 -36.12
N ILE A 120 -7.11 -46.90 -35.77
CA ILE A 120 -5.95 -47.54 -36.39
C ILE A 120 -5.96 -49.04 -36.10
N ALA A 121 -6.26 -49.46 -34.87
CA ALA A 121 -6.36 -50.87 -34.51
C ALA A 121 -7.48 -51.59 -35.28
N GLU A 122 -8.67 -50.98 -35.38
CA GLU A 122 -9.79 -51.48 -36.18
C GLU A 122 -9.40 -51.65 -37.65
N LEU A 123 -8.80 -50.62 -38.26
CA LEU A 123 -8.40 -50.65 -39.67
C LEU A 123 -7.32 -51.70 -39.93
N LYS A 124 -6.34 -51.85 -39.02
CA LYS A 124 -5.32 -52.90 -39.11
C LYS A 124 -5.95 -54.29 -39.05
N ALA A 125 -6.83 -54.54 -38.08
CA ALA A 125 -7.52 -55.82 -37.96
C ALA A 125 -8.38 -56.13 -39.19
N ALA A 126 -9.05 -55.12 -39.76
CA ALA A 126 -9.83 -55.28 -40.99
C ALA A 126 -8.96 -55.60 -42.21
N LEU A 127 -7.77 -54.98 -42.33
CA LEU A 127 -6.81 -55.28 -43.39
C LEU A 127 -6.25 -56.70 -43.24
N GLU A 128 -5.80 -57.07 -42.04
CA GLU A 128 -5.30 -58.42 -41.75
C GLU A 128 -6.38 -59.48 -42.01
N GLY A 129 -7.64 -59.21 -41.63
CA GLY A 129 -8.77 -60.10 -41.91
C GLY A 129 -9.06 -60.23 -43.41
N ARG A 130 -8.95 -59.14 -44.19
CA ARG A 130 -9.09 -59.18 -45.66
C ARG A 130 -7.95 -59.96 -46.32
N ASP A 131 -6.72 -59.74 -45.87
CA ASP A 131 -5.55 -60.45 -46.39
C ASP A 131 -5.65 -61.96 -46.08
N ALA A 132 -6.09 -62.33 -44.89
CA ALA A 132 -6.35 -63.72 -44.51
C ALA A 132 -7.47 -64.36 -45.34
N ALA A 133 -8.59 -63.64 -45.56
CA ALA A 133 -9.68 -64.12 -46.41
C ALA A 133 -9.23 -64.30 -47.87
N ALA A 134 -8.49 -63.34 -48.42
CA ALA A 134 -7.94 -63.43 -49.77
C ALA A 134 -6.92 -64.57 -49.91
N ALA A 135 -6.12 -64.84 -48.87
CA ALA A 135 -5.22 -65.99 -48.85
C ALA A 135 -6.00 -67.32 -48.84
N ALA A 136 -7.04 -67.43 -47.99
CA ALA A 136 -7.89 -68.62 -47.92
C ALA A 136 -8.66 -68.88 -49.23
N GLU A 137 -9.20 -67.83 -49.87
CA GLU A 137 -9.86 -67.93 -51.18
C GLU A 137 -8.89 -68.42 -52.27
N ARG A 138 -7.65 -67.92 -52.28
CA ARG A 138 -6.61 -68.38 -53.22
C ARG A 138 -6.25 -69.85 -52.98
N GLU A 139 -6.09 -70.27 -51.73
CA GLU A 139 -5.82 -71.66 -51.38
C GLU A 139 -6.95 -72.58 -51.81
N LEU A 140 -8.21 -72.20 -51.55
CA LEU A 140 -9.39 -72.94 -51.98
C LEU A 140 -9.46 -73.05 -53.51
N ALA A 141 -9.22 -71.95 -54.23
CA ALA A 141 -9.19 -71.95 -55.70
C ALA A 141 -8.09 -72.89 -56.25
N VAL A 142 -6.91 -72.91 -55.61
CA VAL A 142 -5.83 -73.84 -55.98
C VAL A 142 -6.21 -75.29 -55.68
N GLN A 143 -6.86 -75.57 -54.55
CA GLN A 143 -7.35 -76.91 -54.21
C GLN A 143 -8.39 -77.39 -55.22
N GLN A 144 -9.41 -76.57 -55.52
CA GLN A 144 -10.43 -76.88 -56.51
C GLN A 144 -9.83 -77.15 -57.89
N ALA A 145 -8.84 -76.36 -58.31
CA ALA A 145 -8.14 -76.59 -59.58
C ALA A 145 -7.35 -77.91 -59.58
N ARG A 146 -6.72 -78.29 -58.46
CA ARG A 146 -6.02 -79.57 -58.30
C ARG A 146 -6.99 -80.75 -58.32
N ASP A 147 -8.12 -80.63 -57.63
CA ASP A 147 -9.15 -81.68 -57.58
C ASP A 147 -9.79 -81.89 -58.95
N ALA A 148 -10.06 -80.81 -59.68
CA ALA A 148 -10.55 -80.88 -61.07
C ALA A 148 -9.53 -81.54 -62.01
N ALA A 149 -8.25 -81.19 -61.91
CA ALA A 149 -7.19 -81.84 -62.69
C ALA A 149 -7.06 -83.35 -62.35
N ALA A 150 -7.17 -83.71 -61.08
CA ALA A 150 -7.14 -85.09 -60.62
C ALA A 150 -8.40 -85.90 -61.00
N ALA A 151 -9.53 -85.23 -61.26
CA ALA A 151 -10.74 -85.86 -61.80
C ALA A 151 -10.58 -86.16 -63.30
N CYS A 152 -10.09 -85.18 -64.09
CA CYS A 152 -9.78 -85.41 -65.50
C CYS A 152 -8.78 -86.56 -65.71
N GLN A 153 -7.74 -86.63 -64.88
CA GLN A 153 -6.75 -87.72 -64.96
C GLN A 153 -7.30 -89.11 -64.60
N ARG A 154 -8.44 -89.20 -63.89
CA ARG A 154 -9.10 -90.48 -63.57
C ARG A 154 -10.10 -90.94 -64.62
N GLU A 155 -10.61 -90.03 -65.45
CA GLU A 155 -11.51 -90.36 -66.56
C GLU A 155 -10.74 -90.80 -67.84
N GLU A 156 -9.44 -90.50 -67.93
CA GLU A 156 -8.56 -90.87 -69.05
C GLU A 156 -7.79 -92.20 -68.85
N ALA A 157 -7.98 -92.91 -67.73
CA ALA A 157 -7.34 -94.20 -67.40
C ALA A 157 -8.36 -95.35 -67.40
#